data_AF-A0A956ZPX4-F1
#
_entry.id   AF-A0A956ZPX4-F1
#
_cell.length_a   1.000
_cell.length_b   1.000
_cell.length_c   1.000
_cell.angle_alpha   90.00
_cell.angle_beta   90.00
_cell.angle_gamma   90.00
#
_symmetry.space_group_name_H-M   'P 1'
#
loop_
_entity.id
_entity.type
_entity.pdbx_description
1 polymer ?
#
loop_
_entity_poly.entity_id
_entity_poly.type
_entity_poly.pdbx_seq_one_letter_code
_entity_poly.pdbx_strand_id
1 'polypeptide(L)'
;MKVRRGGGISRNIEDRRAQGATGGSMGKGLQMGGGAGILAIIALVVSLCATQGGGGGSGFDLTQVFNQLPQAQVAPGSKELPPASPQEDQMVEFVSFVLDDIQAVWAEQFRAAGQTYQDATLVLFRGSTSTACGLGSAQMGPFYCPLDQKVYLDLNFFEELATKFGAPGDFASAYVIAHELGHHVQKLTGINDEVRTLQEQNPNQANDLSIRQELQADCFAGVWATSTYERGILDEGDVDEGLRAASSVGDDYIQKELGSGRVNPDTWTHGSSEQRVKWFKTGFESGEPDACDTFSIKNP
;
A
#
# COMPACT_ATOMS: atom_id res chain seq x y z
N MET A 1 9.05 18.16 1.22
CA MET A 1 7.68 18.69 1.43
C MET A 1 7.62 19.77 2.52
N LYS A 2 6.93 20.88 2.25
CA LYS A 2 6.67 21.98 3.20
C LYS A 2 5.54 21.63 4.18
N VAL A 3 5.78 20.62 5.00
CA VAL A 3 4.86 20.15 6.04
C VAL A 3 4.66 21.27 7.07
N ARG A 4 3.41 21.69 7.28
CA ARG A 4 3.08 22.63 8.35
C ARG A 4 3.19 21.91 9.70
N ARG A 5 4.35 22.02 10.35
CA ARG A 5 4.56 21.52 11.71
C ARG A 5 3.51 22.15 12.66
N GLY A 6 2.89 21.32 13.50
CA GLY A 6 1.88 21.77 14.49
C GLY A 6 0.41 21.62 14.08
N GLY A 7 0.09 20.88 13.01
CA GLY A 7 -1.29 20.60 12.58
C GLY A 7 -2.08 19.66 13.52
N GLY A 8 -1.42 19.04 14.49
CA GLY A 8 -2.01 18.02 15.36
C GLY A 8 -2.11 16.66 14.68
N ILE A 9 -2.60 15.67 15.42
CA ILE A 9 -2.86 14.32 14.89
C ILE A 9 -4.21 14.32 14.20
N SER A 10 -4.28 13.78 13.00
CA SER A 10 -5.54 13.66 12.24
C SER A 10 -6.55 12.85 13.04
N ARG A 11 -7.81 13.26 13.01
CA ARG A 11 -8.94 12.50 13.60
C ARG A 11 -9.14 11.13 12.93
N ASN A 12 -8.59 10.94 11.73
CA ASN A 12 -8.69 9.73 10.93
C ASN A 12 -7.51 8.77 11.17
N ILE A 13 -6.67 9.04 12.19
CA ILE A 13 -5.59 8.14 12.63
C ILE A 13 -6.09 7.25 13.76
N GLU A 14 -5.95 5.94 13.56
CA GLU A 14 -6.09 4.94 14.61
C GLU A 14 -4.71 4.40 14.99
N ASP A 15 -4.16 4.87 16.12
CA ASP A 15 -2.83 4.45 16.56
C ASP A 15 -2.88 3.16 17.38
N ARG A 16 -2.46 2.05 16.76
CA ARG A 16 -2.35 0.72 17.37
C ARG A 16 -0.89 0.33 17.64
N ARG A 17 0.09 1.24 17.51
CA ARG A 17 1.52 0.90 17.69
C ARG A 17 1.89 0.46 19.11
N ALA A 18 1.08 0.86 20.10
CA ALA A 18 1.19 0.45 21.50
C ALA A 18 0.41 -0.83 21.82
N GLN A 19 -0.49 -1.26 20.93
CA GLN A 19 -1.17 -2.54 21.06
C GLN A 19 -0.18 -3.61 20.62
N GLY A 20 0.57 -4.17 21.57
CA GLY A 20 1.37 -5.36 21.31
C GLY A 20 0.48 -6.41 20.64
N ALA A 21 1.00 -7.11 19.64
CA ALA A 21 0.24 -8.06 18.82
C ALA A 21 -0.76 -8.83 19.69
N THR A 22 -2.05 -8.51 19.57
CA THR A 22 -3.12 -9.14 20.36
C THR A 22 -3.34 -10.54 19.81
N GLY A 23 -2.38 -11.43 20.09
CA GLY A 23 -2.46 -12.84 19.87
C GLY A 23 -3.28 -13.45 20.99
N GLY A 24 -4.54 -13.77 20.71
CA GLY A 24 -5.22 -14.85 21.41
C GLY A 24 -4.30 -16.07 21.45
N SER A 25 -4.23 -16.69 22.63
CA SER A 25 -3.53 -17.94 22.87
C SER A 25 -3.90 -18.99 21.81
N MET A 26 -3.06 -19.15 20.79
CA MET A 26 -2.89 -20.40 20.03
C MET A 26 -1.70 -20.28 19.07
N GLY A 27 -0.70 -21.15 19.27
CA GLY A 27 0.25 -21.51 18.21
C GLY A 27 1.55 -20.72 18.16
N LYS A 28 2.65 -21.42 18.45
CA LYS A 28 4.06 -21.01 18.44
C LYS A 28 4.43 -20.08 17.27
N GLY A 29 5.01 -18.92 17.62
CA GLY A 29 5.59 -17.97 16.68
C GLY A 29 6.98 -18.35 16.18
N LEU A 30 7.32 -17.84 15.00
CA LEU A 30 8.68 -17.82 14.45
C LEU A 30 9.14 -16.36 14.35
N GLN A 31 10.29 -16.07 14.95
CA GLN A 31 11.01 -14.82 14.78
C GLN A 31 12.01 -15.04 13.64
N MET A 32 11.73 -14.49 12.46
CA MET A 32 12.68 -14.48 11.35
C MET A 32 13.51 -13.20 11.46
N GLY A 33 14.83 -13.36 11.61
CA GLY A 33 15.81 -12.29 11.42
C GLY A 33 15.69 -11.69 10.01
N GLY A 34 16.09 -10.43 9.90
CA GLY A 34 15.82 -9.59 8.74
C GLY A 34 16.32 -10.11 7.39
N GLY A 35 15.71 -9.56 6.35
CA GLY A 35 16.12 -9.68 4.95
C GLY A 35 15.53 -10.90 4.26
N ALA A 36 14.28 -10.79 3.76
CA ALA A 36 13.69 -11.61 2.66
C ALA A 36 12.13 -11.49 2.54
N GLY A 37 11.45 -10.64 3.32
CA GLY A 37 9.98 -10.72 3.45
C GLY A 37 9.12 -9.90 2.48
N ILE A 38 9.70 -8.96 1.74
CA ILE A 38 8.95 -7.95 0.97
C ILE A 38 8.19 -8.55 -0.23
N LEU A 39 8.72 -9.65 -0.81
CA LEU A 39 8.26 -10.16 -2.11
C LEU A 39 7.13 -11.20 -2.05
N ALA A 40 6.91 -11.86 -0.92
CA ALA A 40 6.04 -13.02 -0.85
C ALA A 40 4.61 -12.71 -0.36
N ILE A 41 4.36 -11.49 0.11
CA ILE A 41 3.18 -11.22 0.95
C ILE A 41 2.18 -10.24 0.32
N ILE A 42 2.59 -9.40 -0.63
CA ILE A 42 1.60 -8.61 -1.39
C ILE A 42 0.77 -9.50 -2.32
N ALA A 43 1.38 -10.55 -2.88
CA ALA A 43 0.68 -11.64 -3.59
C ALA A 43 -0.32 -12.40 -2.70
N LEU A 44 -0.16 -12.34 -1.37
CA LEU A 44 -1.00 -13.07 -0.43
C LEU A 44 -2.30 -12.30 -0.10
N VAL A 45 -2.28 -10.96 -0.03
CA VAL A 45 -3.45 -10.16 0.39
C VAL A 45 -4.52 -10.06 -0.70
N VAL A 46 -4.14 -9.88 -1.96
CA VAL A 46 -5.09 -9.88 -3.10
C VAL A 46 -5.69 -11.28 -3.32
N SER A 47 -4.88 -12.33 -3.15
CA SER A 47 -5.34 -13.73 -3.28
C SER A 47 -6.19 -14.22 -2.09
N LEU A 48 -5.92 -13.75 -0.86
CA LEU A 48 -6.77 -14.05 0.31
C LEU A 48 -8.09 -13.26 0.34
N CYS A 49 -8.13 -12.05 -0.22
CA CYS A 49 -9.38 -11.31 -0.35
C CYS A 49 -10.28 -11.89 -1.46
N ALA A 50 -9.68 -12.42 -2.54
CA ALA A 50 -10.41 -13.11 -3.60
C ALA A 50 -11.01 -14.47 -3.19
N THR A 51 -10.49 -15.11 -2.13
CA THR A 51 -10.89 -16.48 -1.74
C THR A 51 -11.83 -16.55 -0.52
N GLN A 52 -11.96 -15.48 0.28
CA GLN A 52 -12.86 -15.48 1.44
C GLN A 52 -14.30 -15.04 1.12
N GLY A 53 -14.56 -14.59 -0.12
CA GLY A 53 -15.87 -14.14 -0.60
C GLY A 53 -16.73 -15.21 -1.28
N GLY A 54 -16.83 -16.43 -0.72
CA GLY A 54 -17.92 -17.37 -1.04
C GLY A 54 -17.80 -18.23 -2.31
N GLY A 55 -17.39 -19.49 -2.12
CA GLY A 55 -17.91 -20.65 -2.86
C GLY A 55 -17.27 -20.98 -4.22
N GLY A 56 -16.24 -21.84 -4.22
CA GLY A 56 -15.84 -22.60 -5.40
C GLY A 56 -14.35 -22.93 -5.43
N GLY A 57 -14.02 -24.20 -5.17
CA GLY A 57 -12.64 -24.66 -4.94
C GLY A 57 -11.70 -24.61 -6.15
N SER A 58 -10.49 -24.14 -5.90
CA SER A 58 -9.26 -24.63 -6.51
C SER A 58 -8.24 -24.87 -5.39
N GLY A 59 -7.95 -26.14 -5.14
CA GLY A 59 -7.23 -26.62 -3.96
C GLY A 59 -5.75 -26.23 -3.91
N PHE A 60 -5.46 -25.08 -3.32
CA PHE A 60 -4.16 -24.79 -2.75
C PHE A 60 -4.20 -25.06 -1.25
N ASP A 61 -3.74 -26.24 -0.85
CA ASP A 61 -3.69 -26.66 0.55
C ASP A 61 -2.48 -26.04 1.24
N LEU A 62 -2.70 -24.89 1.90
CA LEU A 62 -1.67 -24.18 2.69
C LEU A 62 -1.07 -25.04 3.81
N THR A 63 -1.73 -26.14 4.21
CA THR A 63 -1.19 -27.03 5.25
C THR A 63 0.01 -27.84 4.76
N GLN A 64 0.15 -28.10 3.45
CA GLN A 64 1.29 -28.84 2.91
C GLN A 64 2.55 -27.99 2.75
N VAL A 65 2.40 -26.69 2.44
CA VAL A 65 3.53 -25.75 2.35
C VAL A 65 4.10 -25.47 3.75
N PHE A 66 3.24 -25.39 4.76
CA PHE A 66 3.65 -25.14 6.15
C PHE A 66 4.42 -26.30 6.79
N ASN A 67 4.17 -27.54 6.35
CA ASN A 67 4.82 -28.75 6.90
C ASN A 67 6.21 -29.07 6.31
N GLN A 68 6.66 -28.36 5.26
CA GLN A 68 7.95 -28.61 4.60
C GLN A 68 9.08 -27.66 5.05
N LEU A 69 8.81 -26.71 5.95
CA LEU A 69 9.82 -25.84 6.54
C LEU A 69 10.49 -26.51 7.76
N PRO A 70 11.83 -26.43 7.93
CA PRO A 70 12.50 -26.94 9.13
C PRO A 70 11.93 -26.29 10.40
N GLN A 71 11.39 -27.11 11.31
CA GLN A 71 10.88 -26.64 12.60
C GLN A 71 12.02 -26.12 13.48
N ALA A 72 12.29 -24.81 13.42
CA ALA A 72 13.13 -24.13 14.39
C ALA A 72 12.36 -23.93 15.71
N GLN A 73 12.98 -24.35 16.82
CA GLN A 73 12.43 -24.20 18.17
C GLN A 73 12.61 -22.76 18.67
N VAL A 74 11.55 -22.15 19.22
CA VAL A 74 11.56 -20.77 19.76
C VAL A 74 11.23 -20.78 21.26
N ALA A 75 12.03 -20.06 22.04
CA ALA A 75 11.84 -19.80 23.48
C ALA A 75 10.89 -18.60 23.73
N PRO A 76 10.14 -18.56 24.84
CA PRO A 76 9.16 -17.51 25.11
C PRO A 76 9.86 -16.20 25.55
N GLY A 77 9.74 -15.16 24.73
CA GLY A 77 10.13 -13.80 25.09
C GLY A 77 9.16 -12.80 24.46
N SER A 78 8.17 -12.35 25.22
CA SER A 78 7.39 -11.16 24.89
C SER A 78 8.31 -9.96 25.00
N LYS A 79 8.97 -9.57 23.91
CA LYS A 79 9.59 -8.25 23.85
C LYS A 79 8.45 -7.23 23.80
N GLU A 80 8.26 -6.53 24.92
CA GLU A 80 7.48 -5.31 24.96
C GLU A 80 7.98 -4.39 23.85
N LEU A 81 7.08 -3.93 22.97
CA LEU A 81 7.45 -3.00 21.91
C LEU A 81 8.00 -1.73 22.57
N PRO A 82 9.10 -1.15 22.05
CA PRO A 82 9.63 0.07 22.62
C PRO A 82 8.56 1.18 22.62
N PRO A 83 8.56 2.07 23.63
CA PRO A 83 7.67 3.21 23.66
C PRO A 83 7.89 4.09 22.42
N ALA A 84 6.86 4.87 22.04
CA ALA A 84 6.97 5.82 20.93
C ALA A 84 8.16 6.79 21.17
N SER A 85 8.99 6.94 20.14
CA SER A 85 10.11 7.89 20.17
C SER A 85 9.69 9.27 19.64
N PRO A 86 10.38 10.37 20.02
CA PRO A 86 10.14 11.69 19.45
C PRO A 86 10.25 11.73 17.91
N GLN A 87 11.09 10.87 17.33
CA GLN A 87 11.21 10.71 15.89
C GLN A 87 9.96 10.08 15.29
N GLU A 88 9.42 9.04 15.92
CA GLU A 88 8.16 8.45 15.49
C GLU A 88 6.99 9.44 15.65
N ASP A 89 6.96 10.26 16.69
CA ASP A 89 5.92 11.28 16.85
C ASP A 89 5.94 12.29 15.68
N GLN A 90 7.13 12.69 15.22
CA GLN A 90 7.27 13.52 14.02
C GLN A 90 6.78 12.80 12.75
N MET A 91 7.01 11.50 12.64
CA MET A 91 6.46 10.70 11.53
C MET A 91 4.94 10.61 11.60
N VAL A 92 4.34 10.52 12.79
CA VAL A 92 2.87 10.52 12.93
C VAL A 92 2.29 11.88 12.56
N GLU A 93 2.92 12.99 12.94
CA GLU A 93 2.50 14.32 12.50
C GLU A 93 2.60 14.46 10.98
N PHE A 94 3.66 13.93 10.38
CA PHE A 94 3.84 13.90 8.92
C PHE A 94 2.74 13.08 8.24
N VAL A 95 2.51 11.84 8.69
CA VAL A 95 1.45 10.96 8.16
C VAL A 95 0.08 11.61 8.33
N SER A 96 -0.19 12.26 9.46
CA SER A 96 -1.44 12.98 9.71
C SER A 96 -1.65 14.11 8.71
N PHE A 97 -0.62 14.92 8.47
CA PHE A 97 -0.66 15.99 7.48
C PHE A 97 -0.92 15.45 6.07
N VAL A 98 -0.17 14.42 5.65
CA VAL A 98 -0.32 13.83 4.31
C VAL A 98 -1.70 13.22 4.12
N LEU A 99 -2.20 12.46 5.11
CA LEU A 99 -3.53 11.87 5.08
C LEU A 99 -4.60 12.95 4.91
N ASP A 100 -4.61 13.96 5.77
CA ASP A 100 -5.62 15.02 5.72
C ASP A 100 -5.55 15.81 4.41
N ASP A 101 -4.35 16.04 3.88
CA ASP A 101 -4.14 16.72 2.60
C ASP A 101 -4.67 15.92 1.40
N ILE A 102 -4.37 14.62 1.33
CA ILE A 102 -4.87 13.72 0.28
C ILE A 102 -6.40 13.67 0.31
N GLN A 103 -6.98 13.47 1.49
CA GLN A 103 -8.44 13.40 1.64
C GLN A 103 -9.12 14.71 1.28
N ALA A 104 -8.52 15.85 1.61
CA ALA A 104 -9.06 17.16 1.22
C ALA A 104 -9.11 17.31 -0.30
N VAL A 105 -8.03 16.92 -1.01
CA VAL A 105 -8.00 16.96 -2.48
C VAL A 105 -9.08 16.05 -3.08
N TRP A 106 -9.21 14.81 -2.60
CA TRP A 106 -10.24 13.90 -3.11
C TRP A 106 -11.66 14.36 -2.75
N ALA A 107 -11.87 14.98 -1.59
CA ALA A 107 -13.15 15.59 -1.26
C ALA A 107 -13.55 16.69 -2.26
N GLU A 108 -12.59 17.48 -2.74
CA GLU A 108 -12.84 18.47 -3.79
C GLU A 108 -13.16 17.82 -5.14
N GLN A 109 -12.42 16.79 -5.54
CA GLN A 109 -12.64 16.05 -6.78
C GLN A 109 -14.02 15.37 -6.80
N PHE A 110 -14.40 14.68 -5.72
CA PHE A 110 -15.71 14.05 -5.58
C PHE A 110 -16.83 15.09 -5.62
N ARG A 111 -16.66 16.22 -4.93
CA ARG A 111 -17.64 17.31 -4.95
C ARG A 111 -17.81 17.88 -6.37
N ALA A 112 -16.72 18.04 -7.12
CA ALA A 112 -16.78 18.48 -8.52
C ALA A 112 -17.54 17.48 -9.41
N ALA A 113 -17.43 16.18 -9.12
CA ALA A 113 -18.19 15.11 -9.76
C ALA A 113 -19.62 14.91 -9.22
N GLY A 114 -20.10 15.77 -8.29
CA GLY A 114 -21.43 15.67 -7.70
C GLY A 114 -21.59 14.51 -6.70
N GLN A 115 -20.49 13.98 -6.19
CA GLN A 115 -20.42 12.90 -5.20
C GLN A 115 -19.91 13.42 -3.84
N THR A 116 -19.94 12.57 -2.82
CA THR A 116 -19.37 12.84 -1.50
C THR A 116 -18.23 11.88 -1.23
N TYR A 117 -17.04 12.41 -0.97
CA TYR A 117 -15.92 11.62 -0.49
C TYR A 117 -16.15 11.23 0.97
N GLN A 118 -15.87 9.98 1.30
CA GLN A 118 -15.83 9.50 2.67
C GLN A 118 -14.37 9.37 3.08
N ASP A 119 -14.01 9.89 4.25
CA ASP A 119 -12.62 9.78 4.74
C ASP A 119 -12.28 8.31 5.05
N ALA A 120 -11.07 7.89 4.66
CA ALA A 120 -10.50 6.62 5.09
C ALA A 120 -9.91 6.76 6.50
N THR A 121 -9.87 5.67 7.26
CA THR A 121 -9.08 5.63 8.51
C THR A 121 -7.71 5.03 8.24
N LEU A 122 -6.64 5.70 8.67
CA LEU A 122 -5.28 5.16 8.62
C LEU A 122 -4.90 4.57 9.98
N VAL A 123 -4.58 3.28 9.98
CA VAL A 123 -4.15 2.51 11.14
C VAL A 123 -2.63 2.45 11.19
N LEU A 124 -2.05 3.05 12.23
CA LEU A 124 -0.63 2.88 12.53
C LEU A 124 -0.43 1.63 13.38
N PHE A 125 0.48 0.74 12.97
CA PHE A 125 0.74 -0.49 13.71
C PHE A 125 2.24 -0.83 13.75
N ARG A 126 2.60 -1.88 14.50
CA ARG A 126 3.96 -2.43 14.54
C ARG A 126 3.94 -3.94 14.38
N GLY A 127 4.67 -4.46 13.40
CA GLY A 127 4.86 -5.90 13.19
C GLY A 127 3.64 -6.61 12.61
N SER A 128 2.51 -6.67 13.32
CA SER A 128 1.26 -7.24 12.81
C SER A 128 0.01 -6.59 13.41
N THR A 129 -1.12 -6.68 12.71
CA THR A 129 -2.40 -6.08 13.12
C THR A 129 -3.58 -6.87 12.55
N SER A 130 -4.72 -6.85 13.24
CA SER A 130 -5.95 -7.44 12.74
C SER A 130 -6.70 -6.46 11.83
N THR A 131 -7.17 -6.96 10.68
CA THR A 131 -7.91 -6.22 9.66
C THR A 131 -9.17 -7.00 9.26
N ALA A 132 -10.14 -6.36 8.62
CA ALA A 132 -11.27 -7.07 8.04
C ALA A 132 -10.86 -8.00 6.88
N CYS A 133 -9.71 -7.74 6.25
CA CYS A 133 -9.12 -8.54 5.18
C CYS A 133 -8.28 -9.74 5.70
N GLY A 134 -8.12 -9.88 7.01
CA GLY A 134 -7.30 -10.92 7.65
C GLY A 134 -6.16 -10.36 8.50
N LEU A 135 -5.12 -11.15 8.72
CA LEU A 135 -3.94 -10.72 9.48
C LEU A 135 -3.03 -9.85 8.60
N GLY A 136 -2.88 -8.58 8.96
CA GLY A 136 -1.91 -7.66 8.36
C GLY A 136 -0.52 -7.82 8.98
N SER A 137 0.52 -7.69 8.15
CA SER A 137 1.91 -7.79 8.57
C SER A 137 2.74 -6.63 8.02
N ALA A 138 3.68 -6.13 8.82
CA ALA A 138 4.63 -5.10 8.42
C ALA A 138 5.52 -5.53 7.24
N GLN A 139 5.70 -6.84 7.03
CA GLN A 139 6.48 -7.34 5.90
C GLN A 139 5.77 -7.18 4.54
N MET A 140 4.46 -6.91 4.53
CA MET A 140 3.71 -6.63 3.31
C MET A 140 3.95 -5.20 2.78
N GLY A 141 4.53 -4.30 3.59
CA GLY A 141 4.47 -2.86 3.33
C GLY A 141 3.10 -2.27 3.70
N PRO A 142 2.83 -1.01 3.33
CA PRO A 142 1.53 -0.38 3.48
C PRO A 142 0.49 -1.07 2.60
N PHE A 143 -0.77 -1.04 3.02
CA PHE A 143 -1.85 -1.64 2.24
C PHE A 143 -3.21 -1.05 2.61
N TYR A 144 -4.12 -1.05 1.64
CA TYR A 144 -5.54 -0.73 1.82
C TYR A 144 -6.41 -2.00 1.94
N CYS A 145 -7.34 -2.02 2.90
CA CYS A 145 -8.35 -3.07 3.03
C CYS A 145 -9.74 -2.56 2.60
N PRO A 146 -10.31 -3.05 1.49
CA PRO A 146 -11.62 -2.58 1.02
C PRO A 146 -12.81 -3.00 1.91
N LEU A 147 -12.63 -3.99 2.80
CA LEU A 147 -13.70 -4.51 3.66
C LEU A 147 -13.98 -3.63 4.90
N ASP A 148 -12.97 -2.95 5.42
CA ASP A 148 -13.12 -1.96 6.50
C ASP A 148 -12.77 -0.53 6.06
N GLN A 149 -12.38 -0.36 4.79
CA GLN A 149 -12.01 0.92 4.18
C GLN A 149 -10.87 1.63 4.92
N LYS A 150 -9.90 0.85 5.39
CA LYS A 150 -8.74 1.36 6.15
C LYS A 150 -7.44 1.20 5.39
N VAL A 151 -6.54 2.15 5.61
CA VAL A 151 -5.14 2.11 5.21
C VAL A 151 -4.32 1.63 6.40
N TYR A 152 -3.39 0.72 6.19
CA TYR A 152 -2.54 0.17 7.24
C TYR A 152 -1.09 0.53 6.96
N LEU A 153 -0.41 1.09 7.96
CA LEU A 153 0.98 1.55 7.83
C LEU A 153 1.79 1.20 9.07
N ASP A 154 2.88 0.45 8.87
CA ASP A 154 3.97 0.37 9.84
C ASP A 154 5.00 1.46 9.48
N LEU A 155 5.28 2.37 10.41
CA LEU A 155 6.20 3.49 10.18
C LEU A 155 7.62 3.04 9.82
N ASN A 156 8.02 1.83 10.21
CA ASN A 156 9.30 1.26 9.81
C ASN A 156 9.45 1.13 8.30
N PHE A 157 8.33 1.06 7.56
CA PHE A 157 8.36 1.02 6.10
C PHE A 157 9.05 2.24 5.47
N PHE A 158 9.00 3.42 6.10
CA PHE A 158 9.72 4.59 5.57
C PHE A 158 11.25 4.42 5.62
N GLU A 159 11.75 3.77 6.66
CA GLU A 159 13.17 3.39 6.73
C GLU A 159 13.50 2.32 5.67
N GLU A 160 12.61 1.35 5.46
CA GLU A 160 12.78 0.35 4.41
C GLU A 160 12.79 0.98 3.02
N LEU A 161 11.88 1.90 2.73
CA LEU A 161 11.80 2.63 1.47
C LEU A 161 13.11 3.38 1.18
N ALA A 162 13.66 4.06 2.19
CA ALA A 162 14.94 4.75 2.06
C ALA A 162 16.14 3.80 1.89
N THR A 163 16.21 2.72 2.68
CA THR A 163 17.42 1.91 2.80
C THR A 163 17.45 0.69 1.89
N LYS A 164 16.32 0.00 1.73
CA LYS A 164 16.19 -1.22 0.92
C LYS A 164 15.78 -0.88 -0.51
N PHE A 165 14.76 -0.04 -0.67
CA PHE A 165 14.24 0.32 -1.99
C PHE A 165 14.99 1.49 -2.64
N GLY A 166 15.92 2.13 -1.91
CA GLY A 166 16.74 3.22 -2.45
C GLY A 166 15.92 4.47 -2.81
N ALA A 167 14.75 4.65 -2.21
CA ALA A 167 13.84 5.78 -2.42
C ALA A 167 13.70 6.61 -1.14
N PRO A 168 14.76 7.30 -0.68
CA PRO A 168 14.65 8.22 0.45
C PRO A 168 13.86 9.47 0.04
N GLY A 169 13.28 10.13 1.03
CA GLY A 169 12.52 11.36 0.81
C GLY A 169 11.23 11.39 1.59
N ASP A 170 10.79 12.58 1.99
CA ASP A 170 9.48 12.72 2.62
C ASP A 170 8.37 12.55 1.58
N PHE A 171 8.54 13.08 0.36
CA PHE A 171 7.56 12.90 -0.70
C PHE A 171 7.50 11.47 -1.21
N ALA A 172 8.62 10.72 -1.19
CA ALA A 172 8.61 9.27 -1.42
C ALA A 172 7.68 8.54 -0.43
N SER A 173 7.71 8.92 0.85
CA SER A 173 6.83 8.37 1.88
C SER A 173 5.37 8.81 1.69
N ALA A 174 5.15 10.07 1.32
CA ALA A 174 3.82 10.59 1.04
C ALA A 174 3.17 9.95 -0.19
N TYR A 175 3.96 9.67 -1.23
CA TYR A 175 3.53 8.96 -2.42
C TYR A 175 2.92 7.59 -2.10
N VAL A 176 3.55 6.82 -1.20
CA VAL A 176 3.01 5.51 -0.81
C VAL A 176 1.68 5.65 -0.08
N ILE A 177 1.53 6.65 0.79
CA ILE A 177 0.23 6.94 1.44
C ILE A 177 -0.82 7.33 0.38
N ALA A 178 -0.45 8.19 -0.58
CA ALA A 178 -1.33 8.61 -1.66
C ALA A 178 -1.76 7.44 -2.56
N HIS A 179 -0.88 6.49 -2.82
CA HIS A 179 -1.19 5.26 -3.54
C HIS A 179 -2.25 4.43 -2.80
N GLU A 180 -2.09 4.20 -1.49
CA GLU A 180 -3.10 3.47 -0.70
C GLU A 180 -4.45 4.19 -0.65
N LEU A 181 -4.46 5.53 -0.61
CA LEU A 181 -5.69 6.31 -0.72
C LEU A 181 -6.26 6.28 -2.15
N GLY A 182 -5.44 6.02 -3.17
CA GLY A 182 -5.89 5.71 -4.54
C GLY A 182 -6.76 4.45 -4.57
N HIS A 183 -6.41 3.40 -3.82
CA HIS A 183 -7.30 2.23 -3.66
C HIS A 183 -8.59 2.55 -2.91
N HIS A 184 -8.54 3.48 -1.96
CA HIS A 184 -9.76 3.97 -1.31
C HIS A 184 -10.69 4.68 -2.30
N VAL A 185 -10.14 5.52 -3.18
CA VAL A 185 -10.90 6.15 -4.28
C VAL A 185 -11.55 5.09 -5.17
N GLN A 186 -10.80 4.06 -5.57
CA GLN A 186 -11.34 2.93 -6.36
C GLN A 186 -12.49 2.21 -5.64
N LYS A 187 -12.44 2.12 -4.30
CA LYS A 187 -13.54 1.54 -3.53
C LYS A 187 -14.77 2.44 -3.56
N LEU A 188 -14.60 3.75 -3.36
CA LEU A 188 -15.70 4.71 -3.36
C LEU A 188 -16.36 4.86 -4.74
N THR A 189 -15.58 4.73 -5.82
CA THR A 189 -16.09 4.80 -7.20
C THR A 189 -16.64 3.47 -7.73
N GLY A 190 -16.49 2.37 -6.99
CA GLY A 190 -16.98 1.04 -7.36
C GLY A 190 -16.04 0.22 -8.25
N ILE A 191 -14.88 0.78 -8.64
CA ILE A 191 -13.88 0.10 -9.47
C ILE A 191 -13.39 -1.19 -8.82
N ASN A 192 -13.17 -1.19 -7.50
CA ASN A 192 -12.74 -2.40 -6.78
C ASN A 192 -13.74 -3.56 -6.93
N ASP A 193 -15.04 -3.27 -6.87
CA ASP A 193 -16.10 -4.29 -6.99
C ASP A 193 -16.28 -4.75 -8.45
N GLU A 194 -16.08 -3.84 -9.41
CA GLU A 194 -16.09 -4.15 -10.84
C GLU A 194 -14.91 -5.03 -11.24
N VAL A 195 -13.68 -4.67 -10.84
CA VAL A 195 -12.48 -5.48 -11.08
C VAL A 195 -12.66 -6.88 -10.51
N ARG A 196 -13.13 -7.01 -9.26
CA ARG A 196 -13.40 -8.31 -8.66
C ARG A 196 -14.38 -9.13 -9.49
N THR A 197 -15.48 -8.52 -9.93
CA THR A 197 -16.47 -9.20 -10.78
C THR A 197 -15.86 -9.67 -12.10
N LEU A 198 -15.03 -8.85 -12.74
CA LEU A 198 -14.33 -9.20 -13.98
C LEU A 198 -13.32 -10.32 -13.78
N GLN A 199 -12.61 -10.34 -12.65
CA GLN A 199 -11.67 -11.42 -12.29
C GLN A 199 -12.40 -12.76 -12.09
N GLU A 200 -13.55 -12.75 -11.41
CA GLU A 200 -14.39 -13.93 -11.20
C GLU A 200 -14.94 -14.47 -12.54
N GLN A 201 -15.30 -13.58 -13.47
CA GLN A 201 -15.79 -13.94 -14.81
C GLN A 201 -14.68 -14.37 -15.76
N ASN A 202 -13.47 -13.81 -15.62
CA ASN A 202 -12.33 -14.02 -16.51
C ASN A 202 -11.07 -14.40 -15.71
N PRO A 203 -10.99 -15.59 -15.11
CA PRO A 203 -9.86 -15.97 -14.26
C PRO A 203 -8.50 -15.90 -14.95
N ASN A 204 -8.47 -16.10 -16.28
CA ASN A 204 -7.27 -15.99 -17.10
C ASN A 204 -6.75 -14.55 -17.28
N GLN A 205 -7.59 -13.54 -17.01
CA GLN A 205 -7.22 -12.12 -17.04
C GLN A 205 -7.05 -11.54 -15.64
N ALA A 206 -7.23 -12.35 -14.59
CA ALA A 206 -7.32 -11.82 -13.24
C ALA A 206 -6.07 -11.03 -12.81
N ASN A 207 -4.89 -11.49 -13.22
CA ASN A 207 -3.63 -10.83 -12.94
C ASN A 207 -3.46 -9.50 -13.68
N ASP A 208 -3.84 -9.44 -14.96
CA ASP A 208 -3.79 -8.20 -15.76
C ASP A 208 -4.74 -7.14 -15.19
N LEU A 209 -5.92 -7.56 -14.75
CA LEU A 209 -6.88 -6.69 -14.06
C LEU A 209 -6.33 -6.15 -12.73
N SER A 210 -5.63 -6.97 -11.95
CA SER A 210 -4.93 -6.50 -10.73
C SER A 210 -3.88 -5.46 -11.07
N ILE A 211 -3.00 -5.73 -12.04
CA ILE A 211 -1.94 -4.77 -12.44
C ILE A 211 -2.55 -3.44 -12.89
N ARG A 212 -3.62 -3.46 -13.69
CA ARG A 212 -4.33 -2.23 -14.10
C ARG A 212 -4.87 -1.44 -12.92
N GLN A 213 -5.43 -2.13 -11.93
CA GLN A 213 -5.93 -1.51 -10.72
C GLN A 213 -4.79 -0.87 -9.91
N GLU A 214 -3.65 -1.53 -9.77
CA GLU A 214 -2.45 -0.98 -9.11
C GLU A 214 -1.91 0.27 -9.84
N LEU A 215 -1.81 0.21 -11.17
CA LEU A 215 -1.38 1.34 -11.99
C LEU A 215 -2.34 2.54 -11.92
N GLN A 216 -3.64 2.29 -11.75
CA GLN A 216 -4.59 3.38 -11.57
C GLN A 216 -4.41 4.07 -10.22
N ALA A 217 -4.08 3.33 -9.16
CA ALA A 217 -3.76 3.91 -7.86
C ALA A 217 -2.50 4.80 -7.94
N ASP A 218 -1.51 4.43 -8.76
CA ASP A 218 -0.37 5.33 -9.06
C ASP A 218 -0.78 6.62 -9.75
N CYS A 219 -1.67 6.53 -10.74
CA CYS A 219 -2.18 7.71 -11.41
C CYS A 219 -2.97 8.61 -10.45
N PHE A 220 -3.79 8.04 -9.57
CA PHE A 220 -4.49 8.78 -8.52
C PHE A 220 -3.53 9.46 -7.52
N ALA A 221 -2.42 8.82 -7.16
CA ALA A 221 -1.37 9.47 -6.39
C ALA A 221 -0.75 10.65 -7.15
N GLY A 222 -0.58 10.52 -8.47
CA GLY A 222 -0.15 11.60 -9.37
C GLY A 222 -1.11 12.79 -9.37
N VAL A 223 -2.41 12.54 -9.47
CA VAL A 223 -3.46 13.59 -9.44
C VAL A 223 -3.39 14.40 -8.14
N TRP A 224 -3.26 13.71 -7.00
CA TRP A 224 -3.03 14.40 -5.72
C TRP A 224 -1.74 15.23 -5.74
N ALA A 225 -0.65 14.65 -6.26
CA ALA A 225 0.63 15.33 -6.36
C ALA A 225 0.57 16.62 -7.19
N THR A 226 -0.24 16.67 -8.27
CA THR A 226 -0.48 17.90 -9.05
C THR A 226 -1.07 19.00 -8.17
N SER A 227 -2.16 18.73 -7.45
CA SER A 227 -2.81 19.71 -6.57
C SER A 227 -1.85 20.21 -5.49
N THR A 228 -1.06 19.31 -4.91
CA THR A 228 -0.07 19.65 -3.87
C THR A 228 1.09 20.49 -4.41
N TYR A 229 1.53 20.21 -5.64
CA TYR A 229 2.52 21.01 -6.37
C TYR A 229 1.99 22.43 -6.66
N GLU A 230 0.77 22.55 -7.20
CA GLU A 230 0.15 23.83 -7.55
C GLU A 230 -0.11 24.71 -6.32
N ARG A 231 -0.43 24.10 -5.17
CA ARG A 231 -0.55 24.77 -3.87
C ARG A 231 0.82 25.17 -3.27
N GLY A 232 1.93 24.85 -3.94
CA GLY A 232 3.28 25.22 -3.55
C GLY A 232 3.80 24.49 -2.31
N ILE A 233 3.20 23.35 -1.97
CA ILE A 233 3.55 22.55 -0.78
C ILE A 233 4.80 21.71 -1.04
N LEU A 234 5.10 21.39 -2.31
CA LEU A 234 6.28 20.63 -2.66
C LEU A 234 7.56 21.50 -2.67
N ASP A 235 8.66 20.87 -2.28
CA ASP A 235 10.01 21.39 -2.44
C ASP A 235 10.62 20.96 -3.79
N GLU A 236 11.73 21.59 -4.17
CA GLU A 236 12.47 21.18 -5.35
C GLU A 236 13.00 19.75 -5.18
N GLY A 237 12.68 18.86 -6.13
CA GLY A 237 13.07 17.46 -6.09
C GLY A 237 12.04 16.51 -5.45
N ASP A 238 10.99 16.99 -4.78
CA ASP A 238 9.94 16.14 -4.19
C ASP A 238 9.29 15.25 -5.25
N VAL A 239 8.96 15.80 -6.43
CA VAL A 239 8.37 15.00 -7.53
C VAL A 239 9.33 13.89 -7.99
N ASP A 240 10.63 14.14 -8.00
CA ASP A 240 11.64 13.12 -8.33
C ASP A 240 11.74 12.04 -7.24
N GLU A 241 11.51 12.38 -5.97
CA GLU A 241 11.38 11.39 -4.89
C GLU A 241 10.20 10.46 -5.13
N GLY A 242 9.04 11.00 -5.54
CA GLY A 242 7.85 10.22 -5.87
C GLY A 242 8.07 9.31 -7.07
N LEU A 243 8.70 9.81 -8.14
CA LEU A 243 9.07 9.03 -9.31
C LEU A 243 10.06 7.90 -8.97
N ARG A 244 11.05 8.17 -8.10
CA ARG A 244 11.98 7.14 -7.60
C ARG A 244 11.25 6.08 -6.78
N ALA A 245 10.36 6.49 -5.88
CA ALA A 245 9.55 5.57 -5.10
C ALA A 245 8.69 4.68 -6.02
N ALA A 246 7.99 5.30 -6.99
CA ALA A 246 7.17 4.58 -7.96
C ALA A 246 7.96 3.55 -8.77
N SER A 247 9.18 3.91 -9.19
CA SER A 247 10.09 2.99 -9.87
C SER A 247 10.58 1.87 -8.94
N SER A 248 10.89 2.16 -7.67
CA SER A 248 11.50 1.19 -6.77
C SER A 248 10.56 0.07 -6.29
N VAL A 249 9.25 0.28 -6.39
CA VAL A 249 8.24 -0.71 -6.01
C VAL A 249 7.62 -1.42 -7.23
N GLY A 250 8.18 -1.23 -8.43
CA GLY A 250 7.84 -2.04 -9.60
C GLY A 250 8.36 -3.47 -9.48
N ASP A 251 7.59 -4.45 -9.95
CA ASP A 251 7.89 -5.88 -9.73
C ASP A 251 9.24 -6.30 -10.33
N ASP A 252 9.65 -5.69 -11.45
CA ASP A 252 10.96 -5.92 -12.07
C ASP A 252 12.12 -5.41 -11.19
N TYR A 253 11.97 -4.23 -10.57
CA TYR A 253 12.95 -3.72 -9.60
C TYR A 253 13.01 -4.65 -8.39
N ILE A 254 11.87 -4.99 -7.79
CA ILE A 254 11.85 -5.79 -6.56
C ILE A 254 12.43 -7.18 -6.84
N GLN A 255 12.04 -7.84 -7.94
CA GLN A 255 12.59 -9.17 -8.29
C GLN A 255 14.10 -9.14 -8.55
N LYS A 256 14.60 -8.07 -9.18
CA LYS A 256 16.01 -7.92 -9.56
C LYS A 256 16.90 -7.50 -8.39
N GLU A 257 16.51 -6.48 -7.65
CA GLU A 257 17.34 -5.85 -6.61
C GLU A 257 17.10 -6.44 -5.22
N LEU A 258 15.87 -6.91 -4.94
CA LEU A 258 15.45 -7.40 -3.63
C LEU A 258 15.14 -8.90 -3.60
N GLY A 259 15.08 -9.53 -4.78
CA GLY A 259 14.64 -10.91 -4.97
C GLY A 259 15.72 -11.84 -5.49
N SER A 260 15.36 -12.64 -6.49
CA SER A 260 16.22 -13.67 -7.05
C SER A 260 17.29 -13.14 -8.01
N GLY A 261 17.25 -11.86 -8.36
CA GLY A 261 18.07 -11.27 -9.43
C GLY A 261 17.53 -11.55 -10.83
N ARG A 262 16.40 -12.25 -10.97
CA ARG A 262 15.76 -12.58 -12.24
C ARG A 262 14.36 -12.01 -12.31
N VAL A 263 14.07 -11.35 -13.44
CA VAL A 263 12.76 -10.77 -13.72
C VAL A 263 11.88 -11.81 -14.42
N ASN A 264 10.68 -12.06 -13.88
CA ASN A 264 9.65 -12.90 -14.46
C ASN A 264 8.31 -12.13 -14.48
N PRO A 265 7.89 -11.61 -15.64
CA PRO A 265 6.61 -10.89 -15.78
C PRO A 265 5.37 -11.72 -15.45
N ASP A 266 5.43 -13.04 -15.60
CA ASP A 266 4.27 -13.92 -15.36
C ASP A 266 3.85 -13.98 -13.88
N THR A 267 4.68 -13.47 -12.97
CA THR A 267 4.40 -13.43 -11.53
C THR A 267 4.24 -12.00 -11.00
N TRP A 268 4.10 -11.01 -11.88
CA TRP A 268 3.88 -9.61 -11.49
C TRP A 268 2.47 -9.41 -10.97
N THR A 269 2.33 -8.53 -9.98
CA THR A 269 1.06 -8.15 -9.36
C THR A 269 0.84 -6.64 -9.37
N HIS A 270 1.90 -5.83 -9.46
CA HIS A 270 1.88 -4.36 -9.44
C HIS A 270 2.29 -3.72 -10.77
N GLY A 271 2.89 -4.52 -11.67
CA GLY A 271 3.42 -4.04 -12.94
C GLY A 271 4.89 -3.64 -12.86
N SER A 272 5.45 -3.24 -14.00
CA SER A 272 6.85 -2.84 -14.07
C SER A 272 7.08 -1.45 -13.51
N SER A 273 8.33 -1.18 -13.13
CA SER A 273 8.83 0.14 -12.72
C SER A 273 8.46 1.22 -13.75
N GLU A 274 8.58 0.91 -15.05
CA GLU A 274 8.23 1.82 -16.14
C GLU A 274 6.73 2.12 -16.16
N GLN A 275 5.87 1.10 -16.01
CA GLN A 275 4.42 1.29 -15.99
C GLN A 275 3.98 2.15 -14.81
N ARG A 276 4.53 1.88 -13.62
CA ARG A 276 4.20 2.63 -12.41
C ARG A 276 4.62 4.10 -12.50
N VAL A 277 5.85 4.35 -12.98
CA VAL A 277 6.34 5.72 -13.26
C VAL A 277 5.47 6.43 -14.29
N LYS A 278 5.12 5.74 -15.38
CA LYS A 278 4.27 6.29 -16.44
C LYS A 278 2.93 6.73 -15.87
N TRP A 279 2.25 5.89 -15.10
CA TRP A 279 0.92 6.22 -14.60
C TRP A 279 0.92 7.28 -13.51
N PHE A 280 1.88 7.25 -12.58
CA PHE A 280 2.09 8.37 -11.66
C PHE A 280 2.29 9.69 -12.40
N LYS A 281 3.11 9.68 -13.45
CA LYS A 281 3.37 10.86 -14.28
C LYS A 281 2.13 11.31 -15.07
N THR A 282 1.34 10.40 -15.62
CA THR A 282 0.05 10.72 -16.27
C THR A 282 -0.88 11.48 -15.33
N GLY A 283 -1.03 10.99 -14.09
CA GLY A 283 -1.82 11.68 -13.07
C GLY A 283 -1.24 13.05 -12.73
N PHE A 284 0.08 13.12 -12.53
CA PHE A 284 0.78 14.35 -12.17
C PHE A 284 0.69 15.45 -13.25
N GLU A 285 0.81 15.07 -14.52
CA GLU A 285 0.77 16.03 -15.62
C GLU A 285 -0.65 16.49 -15.96
N SER A 286 -1.65 15.63 -15.76
CA SER A 286 -3.05 15.96 -16.06
C SER A 286 -3.75 16.68 -14.91
N GLY A 287 -3.51 16.27 -13.66
CA GLY A 287 -4.31 16.68 -12.51
C GLY A 287 -5.76 16.17 -12.52
N GLU A 288 -6.12 15.29 -13.46
CA GLU A 288 -7.49 14.88 -13.73
C GLU A 288 -7.68 13.37 -13.54
N PRO A 289 -8.60 12.92 -12.66
CA PRO A 289 -8.86 11.49 -12.46
C PRO A 289 -9.27 10.74 -13.72
N ASP A 290 -9.95 11.40 -14.66
CA ASP A 290 -10.39 10.79 -15.92
C ASP A 290 -9.22 10.39 -16.85
N ALA A 291 -8.03 10.97 -16.64
CA ALA A 291 -6.82 10.56 -17.36
C ALA A 291 -6.29 9.20 -16.87
N CYS A 292 -6.77 8.68 -15.74
CA CYS A 292 -6.32 7.46 -15.08
C CYS A 292 -7.05 6.18 -15.54
N ASP A 293 -7.56 6.15 -16.77
CA ASP A 293 -8.20 4.97 -17.34
C ASP A 293 -7.16 3.94 -17.81
N THR A 294 -6.72 3.11 -16.86
CA THR A 294 -5.78 2.01 -17.12
C THR A 294 -6.45 0.79 -17.77
N PHE A 295 -7.77 0.74 -17.81
CA PHE A 295 -8.54 -0.43 -18.27
C PHE A 295 -8.82 -0.39 -19.78
N SER A 296 -8.93 0.81 -20.38
CA SER A 296 -9.21 0.93 -21.82
C SER A 296 -7.99 0.76 -22.73
N ILE A 297 -6.77 0.75 -22.19
CA ILE A 297 -5.55 0.70 -23.02
C ILE A 297 -5.01 -0.72 -23.18
N LYS A 298 -4.56 -1.08 -24.38
CA LYS A 298 -4.11 -2.44 -24.69
C LYS A 298 -2.89 -2.87 -23.87
N ASN A 299 -1.92 -1.97 -23.72
CA ASN A 299 -0.70 -2.18 -22.94
C ASN A 299 -0.60 -1.04 -21.91
N PRO A 300 -1.04 -1.28 -20.66
CA PRO A 300 -1.05 -0.26 -19.62
C PRO A 300 0.35 0.25 -19.30
#